data_AF-A0A1C7N2M2-F1
#
_entry.id   AF-A0A1C7N2M2-F1
#
_cell.length_a   1.000
_cell.length_b   1.000
_cell.length_c   1.000
_cell.angle_alpha   90.00
_cell.angle_beta   90.00
_cell.angle_gamma   90.00
#
_symmetry.space_group_name_H-M   'P 1'
#
loop_
_entity.id
_entity.type
_entity.pdbx_description
1 polymer ?
#
loop_
_entity_poly.entity_id
_entity_poly.type
_entity_poly.pdbx_seq_one_letter_code
_entity_poly.pdbx_strand_id
1 'polypeptide(L)'
;MAGSVGGFNAHAANILTAIYLATGQDPAQNVESSNCITLMKAVNGEKDLHISCTMPCIEVGTIGGGTILPPQQAMLDFIGVRGPHPTEPGANARRLARVICASVMAGELSLCAALAAGHLVKAHMAHNRNTTAAAAVAGPITKSTVDVSTPPATPAEREAPIPGSCIKS
;
A
#
# COMPACT_ATOMS: atom_id res chain seq x y z
N MET A 1 20.42 15.84 15.65
CA MET A 1 19.03 15.97 15.15
C MET A 1 19.07 16.28 13.66
N ALA A 2 18.10 15.80 12.88
CA ALA A 2 18.14 15.79 11.41
C ALA A 2 17.70 17.09 10.70
N GLY A 3 17.27 18.13 11.44
CA GLY A 3 16.76 19.37 10.82
C GLY A 3 15.44 19.20 10.06
N SER A 4 14.61 18.23 10.47
CA SER A 4 13.33 17.90 9.82
C SER A 4 12.27 18.99 10.02
N VAL A 5 11.51 19.26 8.97
CA VAL A 5 10.27 20.06 8.99
C VAL A 5 9.16 19.15 8.50
N GLY A 6 8.13 18.92 9.31
CA GLY A 6 6.98 18.06 8.96
C GLY A 6 7.19 16.56 9.12
N GLY A 7 8.43 16.07 9.15
CA GLY A 7 8.77 14.66 9.36
C GLY A 7 9.03 14.30 10.82
N PHE A 8 8.03 14.43 11.69
CA PHE A 8 8.10 14.05 13.12
C PHE A 8 7.37 12.72 13.39
N ASN A 9 7.64 11.73 12.56
CA ASN A 9 7.02 10.41 12.55
C ASN A 9 8.06 9.34 12.19
N ALA A 10 7.72 8.06 12.34
CA ALA A 10 8.61 6.96 12.00
C ALA A 10 8.55 6.60 10.52
N HIS A 11 7.36 6.37 9.95
CA HIS A 11 7.17 5.95 8.57
C HIS A 11 5.80 6.28 7.97
N ALA A 12 5.22 7.44 8.29
CA ALA A 12 3.90 7.85 7.77
C ALA A 12 3.81 7.76 6.23
N ALA A 13 4.88 8.12 5.52
CA ALA A 13 4.97 8.05 4.07
C ALA A 13 4.74 6.63 3.50
N ASN A 14 5.17 5.57 4.20
CA ASN A 14 4.99 4.20 3.74
C ASN A 14 3.50 3.84 3.67
N ILE A 15 2.78 4.11 4.75
CA ILE A 15 1.35 3.78 4.85
C ILE A 15 0.52 4.65 3.90
N LEU A 16 0.83 5.95 3.86
CA LEU A 16 0.18 6.89 2.96
C LEU A 16 0.32 6.46 1.49
N THR A 17 1.56 6.21 1.06
CA THR A 17 1.85 5.80 -0.33
C THR A 17 1.14 4.50 -0.69
N ALA A 18 1.11 3.51 0.22
CA ALA A 18 0.41 2.26 -0.02
C ALA A 18 -1.10 2.48 -0.27
N ILE A 19 -1.75 3.31 0.55
CA ILE A 19 -3.16 3.64 0.37
C ILE A 19 -3.38 4.46 -0.90
N TYR A 20 -2.50 5.41 -1.21
CA TYR A 20 -2.61 6.25 -2.41
C TYR A 20 -2.60 5.41 -3.68
N LEU A 21 -1.64 4.48 -3.80
CA LEU A 21 -1.55 3.57 -4.94
C LEU A 21 -2.78 2.64 -5.03
N ALA A 22 -3.24 2.11 -3.89
CA ALA A 22 -4.38 1.21 -3.84
C ALA A 22 -5.70 1.90 -4.21
N THR A 23 -5.87 3.18 -3.84
CA THR A 23 -7.13 3.92 -3.99
C THR A 23 -7.12 4.93 -5.13
N GLY A 24 -6.06 4.96 -5.95
CA GLY A 24 -5.99 5.79 -7.16
C GLY A 24 -5.75 7.27 -6.91
N GLN A 25 -5.08 7.59 -5.81
CA GLN A 25 -4.62 8.95 -5.51
C GLN A 25 -3.33 9.27 -6.28
N ASP A 26 -2.87 10.52 -6.20
CA ASP A 26 -1.59 10.93 -6.78
C ASP A 26 -0.42 10.59 -5.82
N PRO A 27 0.42 9.57 -6.12
CA PRO A 27 1.54 9.22 -5.25
C PRO A 27 2.63 10.30 -5.19
N ALA A 28 2.70 11.24 -6.15
CA ALA A 28 3.65 12.35 -6.08
C ALA A 28 3.31 13.31 -4.94
N GLN A 29 2.03 13.43 -4.58
CA GLN A 29 1.56 14.22 -3.43
C GLN A 29 2.00 13.66 -2.08
N ASN A 30 2.62 12.47 -2.02
CA ASN A 30 3.20 11.93 -0.79
C ASN A 30 4.22 12.90 -0.14
N VAL A 31 4.89 13.74 -0.92
CA VAL A 31 5.88 14.71 -0.40
C VAL A 31 5.26 15.62 0.66
N GLU A 32 4.08 16.18 0.38
CA GLU A 32 3.39 17.09 1.31
C GLU A 32 2.45 16.32 2.23
N SER A 33 1.67 15.39 1.67
CA SER A 33 0.67 14.63 2.41
C SER A 33 1.23 13.74 3.52
N SER A 34 2.52 13.39 3.48
CA SER A 34 3.17 12.57 4.53
C SER A 34 3.67 13.35 5.74
N ASN A 35 3.50 14.68 5.75
CA ASN A 35 3.76 15.48 6.94
C ASN A 35 2.92 14.96 8.10
N CYS A 36 3.61 14.53 9.15
CA CYS A 36 2.99 13.88 10.29
C CYS A 36 3.82 14.11 11.55
N ILE A 37 3.13 14.42 12.64
CA ILE A 37 3.69 14.35 13.99
C ILE A 37 3.00 13.23 14.78
N THR A 38 3.80 12.29 15.26
CA THR A 38 3.36 11.20 16.13
C THR A 38 3.76 11.52 17.57
N LEU A 39 2.77 11.56 18.46
CA LEU A 39 2.98 11.77 19.90
C LEU A 39 2.53 10.53 20.66
N MET A 40 3.32 10.11 21.63
CA MET A 40 3.05 8.97 22.49
C MET A 40 3.27 9.36 23.95
N LYS A 41 2.33 9.03 24.82
CA LYS A 41 2.39 9.35 26.25
C LYS A 41 1.82 8.20 27.08
N ALA A 42 2.51 7.86 28.17
CA ALA A 42 1.99 6.99 29.21
C ALA A 42 0.84 7.68 29.97
N VAL A 43 -0.29 6.99 30.11
CA VAL A 43 -1.48 7.49 30.82
C VAL A 43 -1.97 6.43 31.81
N ASN A 44 -2.95 6.79 32.66
CA ASN A 44 -3.55 5.88 33.65
C ASN A 44 -2.53 5.18 34.58
N GLY A 45 -1.51 5.93 35.00
CA GLY A 45 -0.43 5.40 35.85
C GLY A 45 0.47 4.41 35.12
N GLU A 46 0.86 4.72 33.88
CA GLU A 46 1.78 3.93 33.03
C GLU A 46 1.24 2.58 32.54
N LYS A 47 -0.06 2.31 32.74
CA LYS A 47 -0.70 1.08 32.29
C LYS A 47 -1.14 1.11 30.84
N ASP A 48 -1.45 2.32 30.35
CA ASP A 48 -1.98 2.53 29.00
C ASP A 48 -1.11 3.49 28.20
N LEU A 49 -1.08 3.29 26.89
CA LEU A 49 -0.41 4.17 25.94
C LEU A 49 -1.43 5.03 25.20
N HIS A 50 -1.34 6.35 25.37
CA HIS A 50 -2.04 7.29 24.51
C HIS A 50 -1.17 7.65 23.32
N ILE A 51 -1.66 7.37 22.11
CA ILE A 51 -1.00 7.67 20.84
C ILE A 51 -1.89 8.63 20.03
N SER A 52 -1.27 9.59 19.36
CA SER A 52 -1.94 10.47 18.39
C SER A 52 -1.04 10.75 17.20
N CYS A 53 -1.62 10.78 16.01
CA CYS A 53 -0.98 11.28 14.80
C CYS A 53 -1.73 12.51 14.29
N THR A 54 -1.00 13.57 13.92
CA THR A 54 -1.56 14.76 13.29
C THR A 54 -0.94 14.93 11.92
N MET A 55 -1.78 14.89 10.88
CA MET A 55 -1.40 15.06 9.48
C MET A 55 -2.13 16.27 8.90
N PRO A 56 -1.48 17.45 8.79
CA PRO A 56 -2.19 18.70 8.51
C PRO A 56 -2.58 18.91 7.05
N CYS A 57 -1.97 18.18 6.11
CA CYS A 57 -2.05 18.47 4.68
C CYS A 57 -2.25 17.21 3.84
N ILE A 58 -3.18 16.32 4.24
CA ILE A 58 -3.55 15.15 3.42
C ILE A 58 -4.34 15.60 2.19
N GLU A 59 -3.74 15.49 1.01
CA GLU A 59 -4.35 15.80 -0.28
C GLU A 59 -4.99 14.54 -0.86
N VAL A 60 -6.31 14.44 -0.81
CA VAL A 60 -7.02 13.21 -1.18
C VAL A 60 -8.36 13.49 -1.84
N GLY A 61 -8.74 12.63 -2.79
CA GLY A 61 -9.99 12.71 -3.52
C GLY A 61 -10.65 11.35 -3.74
N THR A 62 -11.96 11.36 -3.95
CA THR A 62 -12.74 10.15 -4.27
C THR A 62 -13.39 10.21 -5.66
N ILE A 63 -13.03 11.24 -6.44
CA ILE A 63 -13.52 11.53 -7.78
C ILE A 63 -12.35 12.05 -8.63
N GLY A 64 -12.22 11.56 -9.87
CA GLY A 64 -11.22 12.02 -10.83
C GLY A 64 -9.85 11.33 -10.70
N GLY A 65 -8.93 11.66 -11.61
CA GLY A 65 -7.58 11.06 -11.64
C GLY A 65 -7.61 9.53 -11.72
N GLY A 66 -6.77 8.86 -10.94
CA GLY A 66 -6.69 7.40 -10.88
C GLY A 66 -7.91 6.73 -10.24
N THR A 67 -8.77 7.46 -9.54
CA THR A 67 -9.96 6.92 -8.85
C THR A 67 -11.04 6.40 -9.81
N ILE A 68 -10.90 6.66 -11.12
CA ILE A 68 -11.82 6.16 -12.16
C ILE A 68 -11.48 4.74 -12.61
N LEU A 69 -10.26 4.26 -12.31
CA LEU A 69 -9.77 2.97 -12.77
C LEU A 69 -10.46 1.83 -12.00
N PRO A 70 -10.91 0.75 -12.66
CA PRO A 70 -11.69 -0.30 -12.00
C PRO A 70 -11.05 -0.93 -10.76
N PRO A 71 -9.73 -1.23 -10.72
CA PRO A 71 -9.11 -1.79 -9.52
C PRO A 71 -9.12 -0.81 -8.33
N GLN A 72 -8.80 0.46 -8.58
CA GLN A 72 -8.79 1.51 -7.57
C GLN A 72 -10.21 1.82 -7.06
N GLN A 73 -11.21 1.76 -7.94
CA GLN A 73 -12.61 1.85 -7.56
C GLN A 73 -13.04 0.73 -6.62
N ALA A 74 -12.62 -0.51 -6.87
CA ALA A 74 -12.92 -1.63 -5.98
C ALA A 74 -12.35 -1.42 -4.57
N MET A 75 -11.17 -0.81 -4.45
CA MET A 75 -10.59 -0.45 -3.16
C MET A 75 -11.35 0.70 -2.48
N LEU A 76 -11.81 1.70 -3.24
CA LEU A 76 -12.66 2.77 -2.70
C LEU A 76 -14.04 2.26 -2.27
N ASP A 77 -14.59 1.27 -2.97
CA ASP A 77 -15.82 0.56 -2.61
C ASP A 77 -15.63 -0.26 -1.33
N PHE A 78 -14.50 -0.97 -1.20
CA PHE A 78 -14.13 -1.70 0.02
C PHE A 78 -14.07 -0.78 1.25
N ILE A 79 -13.53 0.44 1.09
CA ILE A 79 -13.49 1.45 2.16
C ILE A 79 -14.88 2.12 2.37
N GLY A 80 -15.77 2.05 1.37
CA GLY A 80 -17.10 2.65 1.39
C GLY A 80 -17.13 4.14 1.08
N VAL A 81 -16.21 4.63 0.25
CA VAL A 81 -16.03 6.08 -0.03
C VAL A 81 -15.94 6.40 -1.53
N ARG A 82 -16.31 5.47 -2.41
CA ARG A 82 -16.24 5.70 -3.85
C ARG A 82 -17.14 6.87 -4.29
N GLY A 83 -16.61 7.73 -5.15
CA GLY A 83 -17.39 8.75 -5.84
C GLY A 83 -17.84 9.91 -4.95
N PRO A 84 -18.77 10.75 -5.46
CA PRO A 84 -19.37 11.82 -4.67
C PRO A 84 -20.28 11.26 -3.58
N HIS A 85 -20.30 11.91 -2.43
CA HIS A 85 -21.29 11.61 -1.40
C HIS A 85 -22.66 12.17 -1.84
N PRO A 86 -23.77 11.42 -1.70
CA PRO A 86 -25.06 11.77 -2.29
C PRO A 86 -25.67 13.05 -1.71
N THR A 87 -25.39 13.37 -0.44
CA THR A 87 -26.05 14.47 0.29
C THR A 87 -25.09 15.47 0.92
N GLU A 88 -23.80 15.16 0.98
CA GLU A 88 -22.82 15.94 1.76
C GLU A 88 -21.49 16.03 1.00
N PRO A 89 -21.34 17.02 0.10
CA PRO A 89 -20.14 17.17 -0.71
C PRO A 89 -18.83 17.09 0.11
N GLY A 90 -17.90 16.28 -0.38
CA GLY A 90 -16.60 16.04 0.25
C GLY A 90 -16.60 15.08 1.45
N ALA A 91 -17.74 14.56 1.91
CA ALA A 91 -17.77 13.65 3.07
C ALA A 91 -16.97 12.36 2.83
N ASN A 92 -17.04 11.80 1.62
CA ASN A 92 -16.25 10.62 1.22
C ASN A 92 -14.74 10.90 1.28
N ALA A 93 -14.28 12.03 0.73
CA ALA A 93 -12.87 12.43 0.79
C ALA A 93 -12.40 12.66 2.24
N ARG A 94 -13.23 13.34 3.07
CA ARG A 94 -12.95 13.51 4.51
C ARG A 94 -12.87 12.16 5.24
N ARG A 95 -13.72 11.20 4.88
CA ARG A 95 -13.69 9.85 5.46
C ARG A 95 -12.41 9.11 5.04
N LEU A 96 -12.01 9.19 3.78
CA LEU A 96 -10.76 8.60 3.30
C LEU A 96 -9.54 9.20 4.00
N ALA A 97 -9.48 10.53 4.18
CA ALA A 97 -8.42 11.20 4.94
C ALA A 97 -8.30 10.67 6.39
N ARG A 98 -9.45 10.43 7.07
CA ARG A 98 -9.46 9.84 8.42
C ARG A 98 -8.97 8.39 8.41
N VAL A 99 -9.34 7.59 7.41
CA VAL A 99 -8.87 6.21 7.26
C VAL A 99 -7.36 6.19 7.05
N ILE A 100 -6.83 7.08 6.22
CA ILE A 100 -5.38 7.25 6.00
C ILE A 100 -4.67 7.56 7.32
N CYS A 101 -5.10 8.61 8.04
CA CYS A 101 -4.46 9.01 9.29
C CYS A 101 -4.53 7.92 10.38
N ALA A 102 -5.67 7.22 10.48
CA ALA A 102 -5.82 6.08 11.40
C ALA A 102 -4.88 4.92 11.03
N SER A 103 -4.71 4.65 9.73
CA SER A 103 -3.80 3.62 9.24
C SER A 103 -2.35 3.98 9.51
N VAL A 104 -1.98 5.24 9.29
CA VAL A 104 -0.66 5.78 9.67
C VAL A 104 -0.42 5.56 11.16
N MET A 105 -1.35 5.95 12.03
CA MET A 105 -1.23 5.75 13.47
C MET A 105 -1.03 4.28 13.87
N ALA A 106 -1.75 3.35 13.22
CA ALA A 106 -1.55 1.92 13.43
C ALA A 106 -0.14 1.45 12.98
N GLY A 107 0.33 1.93 11.83
CA GLY A 107 1.69 1.67 11.35
C GLY A 107 2.75 2.23 12.29
N GLU A 108 2.58 3.45 12.77
CA GLU A 108 3.49 4.12 13.72
C GLU A 108 3.59 3.34 15.02
N LEU A 109 2.44 2.94 15.60
CA LEU A 109 2.41 2.11 16.81
C LEU A 109 3.20 0.81 16.60
N SER A 110 2.96 0.11 15.48
CA SER A 110 3.62 -1.15 15.18
C SER A 110 5.13 -0.99 15.00
N LEU A 111 5.58 0.02 14.25
CA LEU A 111 7.01 0.22 13.98
C LEU A 111 7.76 0.69 15.23
N CYS A 112 7.18 1.64 15.98
CA CYS A 112 7.76 2.09 17.24
C CYS A 112 7.86 0.95 18.26
N ALA A 113 6.85 0.08 18.37
CA ALA A 113 6.92 -1.11 19.21
C ALA A 113 8.02 -2.08 18.76
N ALA A 114 8.17 -2.32 17.46
CA ALA A 114 9.21 -3.20 16.92
C ALA A 114 10.62 -2.62 17.15
N LEU A 115 10.80 -1.30 17.04
CA LEU A 115 12.06 -0.62 17.36
C LEU A 115 12.37 -0.71 18.85
N ALA A 116 11.40 -0.43 19.72
CA ALA A 116 11.55 -0.50 21.16
C ALA A 116 11.90 -1.91 21.65
N ALA A 117 11.31 -2.94 21.04
CA ALA A 117 11.59 -4.35 21.36
C ALA A 117 12.83 -4.94 20.64
N GLY A 118 13.48 -4.20 19.73
CA GLY A 118 14.60 -4.71 18.93
C GLY A 118 14.22 -5.76 17.88
N HIS A 119 12.94 -5.84 17.49
CA HIS A 119 12.41 -6.85 16.58
C HIS A 119 12.48 -6.49 15.09
N LEU A 120 12.83 -5.24 14.75
CA LEU A 120 12.74 -4.74 13.36
C LEU A 120 13.56 -5.58 12.37
N VAL A 121 14.80 -5.92 12.70
CA VAL A 121 15.69 -6.69 11.79
C VAL A 121 15.16 -8.10 11.56
N LYS A 122 14.67 -8.76 12.62
CA LYS A 122 14.08 -10.10 12.54
C LYS A 122 12.84 -10.10 11.64
N ALA A 123 11.96 -9.10 11.79
CA ALA A 123 10.77 -8.95 10.95
C ALA A 123 11.14 -8.72 9.48
N HIS A 124 12.14 -7.88 9.19
CA HIS A 124 12.63 -7.67 7.84
C HIS A 124 13.21 -8.93 7.20
N MET A 125 14.00 -9.73 7.94
CA MET A 125 14.54 -10.98 7.39
C MET A 125 13.44 -12.01 7.12
N ALA A 126 12.44 -12.11 8.00
CA ALA A 126 11.36 -13.07 7.83
C ALA A 126 10.44 -12.74 6.65
N HIS A 127 10.09 -11.47 6.45
CA HIS A 127 9.01 -11.08 5.52
C HIS A 127 9.47 -10.27 4.31
N ASN A 128 10.55 -9.50 4.42
CA ASN A 128 11.03 -8.63 3.34
C ASN A 128 12.27 -9.21 2.62
N ARG A 129 12.89 -10.25 3.17
CA ARG A 129 13.97 -11.02 2.52
C ARG A 129 13.66 -12.51 2.56
N ASN A 130 12.71 -12.94 1.74
CA ASN A 130 12.43 -14.36 1.62
C ASN A 130 13.63 -15.07 0.95
N THR A 131 14.39 -15.86 1.71
CA THR A 131 15.46 -16.72 1.18
C THR A 131 14.95 -17.76 0.19
N THR A 132 13.65 -18.05 0.16
CA THR A 132 13.03 -18.94 -0.84
C THR A 132 12.89 -18.29 -2.22
N ALA A 133 12.75 -16.96 -2.32
CA ALA A 133 12.63 -16.27 -3.62
C ALA A 133 13.97 -16.20 -4.37
N ALA A 134 15.09 -16.12 -3.65
CA ALA A 134 16.43 -16.08 -4.25
C ALA A 134 16.82 -17.43 -4.90
N ALA A 135 16.31 -18.56 -4.39
CA ALA A 135 16.60 -19.89 -4.94
C ALA A 135 15.87 -20.20 -6.25
N ALA A 136 14.73 -19.53 -6.53
CA ALA A 136 13.93 -19.77 -7.73
C ALA A 136 14.52 -19.13 -9.00
N VAL A 137 15.44 -18.17 -8.88
CA VAL A 137 16.06 -17.46 -10.02
C VAL A 137 17.33 -18.17 -10.53
N ALA A 138 17.86 -19.15 -9.78
CA ALA A 138 19.08 -19.89 -10.14
C ALA A 138 18.78 -21.20 -10.92
N GLY A 139 17.79 -21.18 -11.81
CA GLY A 139 17.61 -22.26 -12.78
C GLY A 139 18.77 -22.27 -13.79
N PRO A 140 19.29 -23.44 -14.21
CA PRO A 140 20.41 -23.50 -15.13
C PRO A 140 20.04 -22.86 -16.47
N ILE A 141 20.85 -21.89 -16.92
CA ILE A 141 20.74 -21.28 -18.25
C ILE A 141 21.04 -22.37 -19.29
N THR A 142 20.01 -23.01 -19.82
CA THR A 142 20.14 -23.83 -21.03
C THR A 142 20.33 -22.89 -22.21
N LYS A 143 21.52 -22.91 -22.82
CA LYS A 143 21.78 -22.22 -24.08
C LYS A 143 20.86 -22.82 -25.15
N SER A 144 19.80 -22.10 -25.51
CA SER A 144 18.92 -22.48 -26.62
C SER A 144 19.65 -22.19 -27.94
N THR A 145 20.13 -23.23 -28.62
CA THR A 145 20.48 -23.17 -30.04
C THR A 145 19.18 -23.06 -30.84
N VAL A 146 18.99 -21.94 -31.52
CA VAL A 146 17.85 -21.74 -32.42
C VAL A 146 18.10 -22.55 -33.68
N ASP A 147 17.36 -23.64 -33.86
CA ASP A 147 17.24 -24.33 -35.15
C ASP A 147 15.97 -23.82 -35.85
N VAL A 148 16.13 -23.15 -36.98
CA VAL A 148 15.03 -22.61 -37.78
C VAL A 148 14.54 -23.72 -38.70
N SER A 149 13.50 -24.43 -38.26
CA SER A 149 12.64 -25.19 -39.16
C SER A 149 11.17 -24.86 -38.87
N THR A 150 10.50 -24.33 -39.89
CA THR A 150 9.10 -23.89 -39.84
C THR A 150 8.18 -25.08 -40.15
N PRO A 151 7.27 -25.50 -39.25
CA PRO A 151 6.21 -26.44 -39.61
C PRO A 151 4.95 -25.69 -40.14
N PRO A 152 4.16 -26.32 -41.03
CA PRO A 152 3.04 -25.67 -41.70
C PRO A 152 1.82 -25.49 -40.78
N ALA A 153 1.05 -24.45 -41.06
CA ALA A 153 -0.13 -24.03 -40.30
C ALA A 153 -1.27 -25.05 -40.38
N THR A 154 -1.81 -25.44 -39.23
CA THR A 154 -3.05 -26.23 -39.10
C THR A 154 -4.15 -25.34 -38.47
N PRO A 155 -5.43 -25.43 -38.87
CA PRO A 155 -6.45 -24.46 -38.47
C PRO A 155 -6.80 -24.55 -36.98
N ALA A 156 -7.00 -23.40 -36.34
CA ALA A 156 -7.33 -23.29 -34.92
C ALA A 156 -8.79 -23.71 -34.64
N GLU A 157 -8.97 -24.78 -33.87
CA GLU A 157 -10.24 -25.06 -33.18
C GLU A 157 -10.35 -24.17 -31.94
N ARG A 158 -11.49 -23.50 -31.77
CA ARG A 158 -11.81 -22.68 -30.59
C ARG A 158 -12.30 -23.58 -29.46
N GLU A 159 -11.46 -23.79 -28.46
CA GLU A 159 -11.89 -24.37 -27.18
C GLU A 159 -12.49 -23.26 -26.27
N ALA A 160 -13.65 -23.54 -25.67
CA ALA A 160 -14.37 -22.57 -24.83
C ALA A 160 -13.72 -22.45 -23.44
N PRO A 161 -13.72 -21.25 -22.81
CA PRO A 161 -13.06 -21.05 -21.52
C PRO A 161 -13.82 -21.75 -20.37
N ILE A 162 -13.08 -22.49 -19.55
CA ILE A 162 -13.60 -23.15 -18.35
C ILE A 162 -13.83 -22.09 -17.25
N PRO A 163 -15.05 -21.96 -16.70
CA PRO A 163 -15.29 -21.05 -15.58
C PRO A 163 -14.56 -21.52 -14.32
N GLY A 164 -13.67 -20.67 -13.77
CA GLY A 164 -13.06 -20.89 -12.45
C GLY A 164 -11.53 -21.01 -12.39
N SER A 165 -10.79 -20.86 -13.49
CA SER A 165 -9.32 -20.81 -13.41
C SER A 165 -8.85 -19.40 -13.06
N CYS A 166 -8.51 -19.18 -11.79
CA CYS A 166 -7.74 -18.02 -11.37
C CYS A 166 -6.43 -17.95 -12.18
N ILE A 167 -6.18 -16.79 -12.78
CA ILE A 167 -4.92 -16.44 -13.43
C ILE A 167 -3.79 -16.63 -12.41
N LYS A 168 -2.95 -17.64 -12.61
CA LYS A 168 -1.63 -17.70 -11.99
C LYS A 168 -0.68 -16.89 -12.88
N SER A 169 -0.32 -15.70 -12.37
CA SER A 169 0.83 -14.85 -12.70
C SER A 169 1.19 -14.68 -14.17
#